data_AF-A0AA96ZRC6-F1
#
_entry.id   AF-A0AA96ZRC6-F1
#
_cell.length_a   1.000
_cell.length_b   1.000
_cell.length_c   1.000
_cell.angle_alpha   90.00
_cell.angle_beta   90.00
_cell.angle_gamma   90.00
#
_symmetry.space_group_name_H-M   'P 1'
#
loop_
_entity.id
_entity.type
_entity.pdbx_description
1 polymer ?
#
loop_
_entity_poly.entity_id
_entity_poly.type
_entity_poly.pdbx_seq_one_letter_code
_entity_poly.pdbx_strand_id
1 'polypeptide(L)'
;MLPIVLVSLLVSSVLAGPVVNVAQYNVNEIAPARDNGRAVSSYITDRSFELVDGGDTNIYILTIQQILNDLANAPDANSQAIAVGQTIALLGELAYGIPGDACEAAALVNAVATRSGVRGALNNYLARLAANIDLIAQVGVNPNAYRYSTGPKANCAGGGRTYQFEAAWDIAISNSNAYNVGYINEEYCAAKRLYGALNSRSNNVGAAVTAAVSGPVAKAVEYALVPLSDFLKTVVSGANAGSAAAAAKNALIQAGGRVQL
;
A
#
# COMPACT_ATOMS: atom_id res chain seq x y z
N MET A 1 -20.16 33.94 -5.96
CA MET A 1 -19.66 32.83 -6.77
C MET A 1 -18.25 33.20 -7.21
N LEU A 2 -17.24 32.74 -6.47
CA LEU A 2 -15.83 33.04 -6.73
C LEU A 2 -15.27 31.97 -7.69
N PRO A 3 -14.47 32.35 -8.70
CA PRO A 3 -13.94 31.41 -9.68
C PRO A 3 -12.84 30.57 -9.02
N ILE A 4 -12.96 29.25 -9.12
CA ILE A 4 -11.91 28.30 -8.78
C ILE A 4 -10.82 28.44 -9.84
N VAL A 5 -9.65 28.92 -9.45
CA VAL A 5 -8.47 29.00 -10.31
C VAL A 5 -7.89 27.60 -10.45
N LEU A 6 -8.10 26.98 -11.60
CA LEU A 6 -7.46 25.74 -11.99
C LEU A 6 -5.97 26.05 -12.28
N VAL A 7 -5.10 25.86 -11.30
CA VAL A 7 -3.64 25.99 -11.49
C VAL A 7 -3.15 24.73 -12.21
N SER A 8 -3.22 24.77 -13.54
CA SER A 8 -2.51 23.85 -14.43
C SER A 8 -1.02 24.14 -14.37
N LEU A 9 -0.29 23.39 -13.55
CA LEU A 9 1.18 23.35 -13.57
C LEU A 9 1.66 22.48 -14.74
N LEU A 10 1.43 22.94 -15.97
CA LEU A 10 2.13 22.47 -17.16
C LEU A 10 3.57 23.01 -17.12
N VAL A 11 4.42 22.46 -16.26
CA VAL A 11 5.87 22.63 -16.41
C VAL A 11 6.30 21.71 -17.52
N SER A 12 6.51 22.31 -18.67
CA SER A 12 6.98 21.68 -19.91
C SER A 12 8.43 21.24 -19.72
N SER A 13 8.65 19.96 -19.50
CA SER A 13 9.94 19.32 -19.78
C SER A 13 9.71 18.17 -20.75
N VAL A 14 10.18 18.35 -21.98
CA VAL A 14 10.11 17.42 -23.13
C VAL A 14 10.96 16.13 -22.92
N LEU A 15 11.21 15.77 -21.65
CA LEU A 15 11.77 14.50 -21.19
C LEU A 15 10.95 13.86 -20.04
N ALA A 16 9.77 14.39 -19.71
CA ALA A 16 8.89 13.79 -18.71
C ALA A 16 8.34 12.47 -19.25
N GLY A 17 8.45 11.40 -18.44
CA GLY A 17 7.87 10.08 -18.70
C GLY A 17 6.35 10.13 -18.92
N PRO A 18 5.69 8.97 -19.12
CA PRO A 18 4.29 8.93 -19.51
C PRO A 18 3.44 9.81 -18.58
N VAL A 19 2.70 10.74 -19.18
CA VAL A 19 1.78 11.65 -18.48
C VAL A 19 0.73 10.78 -17.79
N VAL A 20 0.86 10.64 -16.48
CA VAL A 20 -0.14 9.97 -15.66
C VAL A 20 -1.03 11.02 -15.03
N ASN A 21 -2.34 10.83 -15.25
CA ASN A 21 -3.36 11.64 -14.63
C ASN A 21 -3.84 10.88 -13.39
N VAL A 22 -3.41 11.31 -12.20
CA VAL A 22 -3.96 10.81 -10.94
C VAL A 22 -5.30 11.49 -10.75
N ALA A 23 -6.38 10.72 -10.82
CA ALA A 23 -7.71 11.28 -10.76
C ALA A 23 -8.09 11.57 -9.29
N GLN A 24 -7.86 12.82 -8.86
CA GLN A 24 -8.25 13.25 -7.52
C GLN A 24 -9.74 13.58 -7.48
N TYR A 25 -10.49 12.81 -6.71
CA TYR A 25 -11.91 13.03 -6.48
C TYR A 25 -12.17 13.40 -5.03
N ASN A 26 -13.15 14.29 -4.81
CA ASN A 26 -13.69 14.53 -3.49
C ASN A 26 -14.43 13.27 -3.03
N VAL A 27 -14.20 12.84 -1.78
CA VAL A 27 -14.83 11.66 -1.16
C VAL A 27 -16.38 11.72 -1.22
N ASN A 28 -16.95 12.92 -1.37
CA ASN A 28 -18.39 13.14 -1.48
C ASN A 28 -18.94 13.16 -2.92
N GLU A 29 -18.09 13.23 -3.95
CA GLU A 29 -18.53 13.59 -5.32
C GLU A 29 -18.54 12.43 -6.31
N ILE A 30 -17.78 11.35 -6.08
CA ILE A 30 -17.79 10.17 -6.96
C ILE A 30 -17.75 8.89 -6.14
N ALA A 31 -18.77 8.05 -6.27
CA ALA A 31 -18.74 6.71 -5.70
C ALA A 31 -17.70 5.87 -6.47
N PRO A 32 -16.70 5.28 -5.80
CA PRO A 32 -15.71 4.44 -6.47
C PRO A 32 -16.39 3.25 -7.16
N ALA A 33 -15.81 2.76 -8.26
CA ALA A 33 -16.44 1.76 -9.10
C ALA A 33 -16.72 0.46 -8.33
N ARG A 34 -17.99 0.22 -7.98
CA ARG A 34 -18.43 -0.90 -7.14
C ARG A 34 -18.04 -2.26 -7.72
N ASP A 35 -18.07 -2.37 -9.04
CA ASP A 35 -17.62 -3.53 -9.80
C ASP A 35 -17.05 -3.06 -11.14
N ASN A 36 -15.91 -3.63 -11.54
CA ASN A 36 -15.25 -3.40 -12.82
C ASN A 36 -15.08 -4.71 -13.63
N GLY A 37 -15.77 -5.79 -13.22
CA GLY A 37 -15.67 -7.13 -13.80
C GLY A 37 -14.40 -7.88 -13.41
N ARG A 38 -13.64 -7.42 -12.40
CA ARG A 38 -12.36 -8.00 -11.97
C ARG A 38 -12.35 -8.32 -10.48
N ALA A 39 -11.28 -8.99 -10.04
CA ALA A 39 -11.09 -9.36 -8.64
C ALA A 39 -11.01 -8.13 -7.72
N VAL A 40 -10.37 -7.05 -8.17
CA VAL A 40 -10.11 -5.82 -7.43
C VAL A 40 -10.74 -4.61 -8.15
N SER A 41 -11.30 -3.68 -7.39
CA SER A 41 -11.79 -2.39 -7.86
C SER A 41 -11.46 -1.29 -6.86
N SER A 42 -11.44 -0.03 -7.33
CA SER A 42 -11.29 1.15 -6.47
C SER A 42 -12.26 1.20 -5.28
N TYR A 43 -13.46 0.59 -5.41
CA TYR A 43 -14.41 0.52 -4.29
C TYR A 43 -13.86 -0.29 -3.11
N ILE A 44 -13.10 -1.34 -3.38
CA ILE A 44 -12.55 -2.21 -2.34
C ILE A 44 -11.42 -1.50 -1.59
N THR A 45 -10.53 -0.79 -2.31
CA THR A 45 -9.42 -0.06 -1.72
C THR A 45 -9.90 1.17 -0.94
N ASP A 46 -10.73 2.00 -1.54
CA ASP A 46 -11.26 3.24 -0.95
C ASP A 46 -12.05 2.98 0.33
N ARG A 47 -13.03 2.07 0.28
CA ARG A 47 -13.85 1.73 1.45
C ARG A 47 -13.08 1.05 2.57
N SER A 48 -11.98 0.37 2.25
CA SER A 48 -11.14 -0.20 3.31
C SER A 48 -10.45 0.90 4.13
N PHE A 49 -10.17 2.07 3.55
CA PHE A 49 -9.60 3.20 4.29
C PHE A 49 -10.60 3.92 5.20
N GLU A 50 -11.91 3.74 5.01
CA GLU A 50 -12.93 4.25 5.94
C GLU A 50 -12.90 3.54 7.32
N LEU A 51 -12.20 2.41 7.42
CA LEU A 51 -12.06 1.65 8.67
C LEU A 51 -11.19 2.34 9.71
N VAL A 52 -10.26 3.19 9.27
CA VAL A 52 -9.28 3.85 10.15
C VAL A 52 -9.62 5.33 10.30
N ASP A 53 -9.41 5.87 11.50
CA ASP A 53 -9.65 7.29 11.78
C ASP A 53 -8.64 8.14 10.99
N GLY A 54 -9.12 8.89 10.00
CA GLY A 54 -8.30 9.69 9.09
C GLY A 54 -7.63 10.92 9.72
N GLY A 55 -7.72 11.11 11.03
CA GLY A 55 -7.21 12.30 11.72
C GLY A 55 -5.72 12.60 11.53
N ASP A 56 -4.90 11.58 11.23
CA ASP A 56 -3.44 11.69 11.04
C ASP A 56 -2.99 11.44 9.57
N THR A 57 -3.91 11.40 8.60
CA THR A 57 -3.55 11.22 7.18
C THR A 57 -3.10 12.54 6.56
N ASN A 58 -1.83 12.60 6.17
CA ASN A 58 -1.30 13.76 5.45
C ASN A 58 -1.63 13.66 3.94
N ILE A 59 -1.42 14.76 3.22
CA ILE A 59 -1.72 14.86 1.79
C ILE A 59 -1.02 13.77 0.95
N TYR A 60 0.19 13.35 1.33
CA TYR A 60 0.93 12.33 0.57
C TYR A 60 0.35 10.93 0.77
N ILE A 61 -0.21 10.63 1.96
CA ILE A 61 -0.96 9.39 2.19
C ILE A 61 -2.22 9.38 1.34
N LEU A 62 -2.93 10.50 1.27
CA LEU A 62 -4.12 10.66 0.40
C LEU A 62 -3.76 10.51 -1.08
N THR A 63 -2.62 11.06 -1.52
CA THR A 63 -2.11 10.87 -2.89
C THR A 63 -1.87 9.39 -3.18
N ILE A 64 -1.21 8.67 -2.27
CA ILE A 64 -0.98 7.23 -2.42
C ILE A 64 -2.32 6.50 -2.51
N GLN A 65 -3.28 6.78 -1.63
CA GLN A 65 -4.61 6.14 -1.69
C GLN A 65 -5.29 6.30 -3.06
N GLN A 66 -5.20 7.47 -3.69
CA GLN A 66 -5.75 7.66 -5.03
C GLN A 66 -4.98 6.88 -6.09
N ILE A 67 -3.65 6.83 -5.99
CA ILE A 67 -2.84 5.96 -6.86
C ILE A 67 -3.26 4.49 -6.71
N LEU A 68 -3.55 4.01 -5.49
CA LEU A 68 -4.04 2.65 -5.26
C LEU A 68 -5.40 2.42 -5.93
N ASN A 69 -6.30 3.41 -5.90
CA ASN A 69 -7.59 3.33 -6.58
C ASN A 69 -7.43 3.21 -8.10
N ASP A 70 -6.50 3.98 -8.69
CA ASP A 70 -6.19 3.93 -10.11
C ASP A 70 -5.55 2.58 -10.51
N LEU A 71 -4.58 2.10 -9.71
CA LEU A 71 -3.95 0.79 -9.89
C LEU A 71 -4.95 -0.37 -9.73
N ALA A 72 -5.89 -0.28 -8.80
CA ALA A 72 -6.95 -1.27 -8.61
C ALA A 72 -7.85 -1.39 -9.84
N ASN A 73 -8.08 -0.29 -10.55
CA ASN A 73 -8.87 -0.24 -11.78
C ASN A 73 -8.06 -0.61 -13.05
N ALA A 74 -6.74 -0.79 -12.94
CA ALA A 74 -5.89 -1.19 -14.06
C ALA A 74 -6.18 -2.63 -14.55
N PRO A 75 -5.97 -2.91 -15.86
CA PRO A 75 -6.32 -4.19 -16.47
C PRO A 75 -5.39 -5.36 -16.17
N ASP A 76 -4.22 -5.11 -15.60
CA ASP A 76 -3.20 -6.12 -15.37
C ASP A 76 -3.15 -6.58 -13.90
N ALA A 77 -2.86 -7.86 -13.70
CA ALA A 77 -2.81 -8.49 -12.38
C ALA A 77 -1.71 -7.90 -11.48
N ASN A 78 -0.61 -7.40 -12.06
CA ASN A 78 0.48 -6.81 -11.31
C ASN A 78 0.06 -5.50 -10.64
N SER A 79 -0.59 -4.59 -11.38
CA SER A 79 -1.15 -3.36 -10.81
C SER A 79 -2.18 -3.64 -9.71
N GLN A 80 -3.06 -4.63 -9.91
CA GLN A 80 -4.04 -5.04 -8.89
C GLN A 80 -3.37 -5.61 -7.64
N ALA A 81 -2.30 -6.39 -7.82
CA ALA A 81 -1.54 -6.94 -6.71
C ALA A 81 -0.81 -5.85 -5.92
N ILE A 82 -0.20 -4.88 -6.60
CA ILE A 82 0.41 -3.71 -5.96
C ILE A 82 -0.65 -2.94 -5.14
N ALA A 83 -1.80 -2.65 -5.76
CA ALA A 83 -2.90 -1.94 -5.09
C ALA A 83 -3.38 -2.65 -3.81
N VAL A 84 -3.65 -3.96 -3.88
CA VAL A 84 -4.10 -4.75 -2.72
C VAL A 84 -3.02 -4.86 -1.66
N GLY A 85 -1.79 -5.16 -2.05
CA GLY A 85 -0.67 -5.31 -1.14
C GLY A 85 -0.37 -4.03 -0.37
N GLN A 86 -0.34 -2.89 -1.06
CA GLN A 86 -0.18 -1.57 -0.45
C GLN A 86 -1.38 -1.22 0.42
N THR A 87 -2.62 -1.45 -0.03
CA THR A 87 -3.82 -1.18 0.80
C THR A 87 -3.72 -1.88 2.16
N ILE A 88 -3.38 -3.16 2.19
CA ILE A 88 -3.21 -3.93 3.44
C ILE A 88 -2.05 -3.38 4.27
N ALA A 89 -0.93 -3.01 3.63
CA ALA A 89 0.22 -2.43 4.30
C ALA A 89 -0.12 -1.09 4.97
N LEU A 90 -0.73 -0.16 4.23
CA LEU A 90 -1.10 1.16 4.72
C LEU A 90 -2.14 1.07 5.85
N LEU A 91 -3.18 0.24 5.69
CA LEU A 91 -4.18 0.07 6.76
C LEU A 91 -3.55 -0.44 8.05
N GLY A 92 -2.60 -1.36 7.96
CA GLY A 92 -1.85 -1.85 9.12
C GLY A 92 -1.05 -0.75 9.82
N GLU A 93 -0.45 0.18 9.08
CA GLU A 93 0.29 1.31 9.65
C GLU A 93 -0.62 2.43 10.18
N LEU A 94 -1.83 2.58 9.63
CA LEU A 94 -2.77 3.63 10.00
C LEU A 94 -3.73 3.24 11.13
N ALA A 95 -3.96 1.95 11.36
CA ALA A 95 -4.94 1.47 12.34
C ALA A 95 -4.58 1.76 13.81
N TYR A 96 -3.28 1.88 14.13
CA TYR A 96 -2.84 2.14 15.50
C TYR A 96 -2.94 3.62 15.87
N GLY A 97 -3.36 3.90 17.10
CA GLY A 97 -3.35 5.26 17.66
C GLY A 97 -1.95 5.83 17.80
N ILE A 98 -0.99 5.01 18.24
CA ILE A 98 0.42 5.39 18.35
C ILE A 98 1.23 4.55 17.35
N PRO A 99 1.95 5.16 16.40
CA PRO A 99 2.72 4.42 15.41
C PRO A 99 3.83 3.60 16.09
N GLY A 100 4.03 2.37 15.60
CA GLY A 100 5.15 1.52 15.96
C GLY A 100 6.35 1.73 15.03
N ASP A 101 7.08 0.66 14.74
CA ASP A 101 8.20 0.63 13.81
C ASP A 101 7.88 -0.26 12.58
N ALA A 102 8.40 0.11 11.41
CA ALA A 102 8.25 -0.59 10.14
C ALA A 102 9.51 -1.39 9.76
N CYS A 103 10.08 -2.13 10.70
CA CYS A 103 11.39 -2.77 10.54
C CYS A 103 11.42 -3.87 9.48
N GLU A 104 10.35 -4.66 9.34
CA GLU A 104 10.26 -5.70 8.32
C GLU A 104 10.22 -5.08 6.92
N ALA A 105 9.51 -3.96 6.75
CA ALA A 105 9.49 -3.21 5.50
C ALA A 105 10.89 -2.68 5.20
N ALA A 106 11.54 -2.09 6.20
CA ALA A 106 12.88 -1.53 6.07
C ALA A 106 13.92 -2.58 5.68
N ALA A 107 13.87 -3.74 6.33
CA ALA A 107 14.76 -4.86 6.04
C ALA A 107 14.56 -5.39 4.62
N LEU A 108 13.32 -5.49 4.15
CA LEU A 108 13.02 -5.92 2.79
C LEU A 108 13.52 -4.93 1.74
N VAL A 109 13.28 -3.63 1.94
CA VAL A 109 13.78 -2.58 1.03
C VAL A 109 15.30 -2.66 0.88
N ASN A 110 16.03 -2.77 1.99
CA ASN A 110 17.49 -2.94 1.96
C ASN A 110 17.90 -4.24 1.27
N ALA A 111 17.22 -5.35 1.55
CA ALA A 111 17.52 -6.65 0.98
C ALA A 111 17.33 -6.67 -0.55
N VAL A 112 16.22 -6.09 -1.04
CA VAL A 112 15.93 -5.98 -2.48
C VAL A 112 16.97 -5.12 -3.18
N ALA A 113 17.28 -3.95 -2.63
CA ALA A 113 18.27 -3.04 -3.24
C ALA A 113 19.68 -3.66 -3.29
N THR A 114 20.07 -4.38 -2.24
CA THR A 114 21.40 -5.03 -2.15
C THR A 114 21.44 -6.43 -2.77
N ARG A 115 20.28 -6.97 -3.16
CA ARG A 115 20.08 -8.37 -3.61
C ARG A 115 20.58 -9.43 -2.61
N SER A 116 20.63 -9.08 -1.33
CA SER A 116 21.16 -9.94 -0.27
C SER A 116 20.08 -10.27 0.75
N GLY A 117 19.94 -11.54 1.12
CA GLY A 117 18.98 -11.98 2.14
C GLY A 117 17.51 -11.78 1.77
N VAL A 118 17.18 -11.56 0.48
CA VAL A 118 15.84 -11.20 0.00
C VAL A 118 14.77 -12.18 0.46
N ARG A 119 15.04 -13.49 0.44
CA ARG A 119 14.07 -14.51 0.85
C ARG A 119 13.63 -14.36 2.31
N GLY A 120 14.59 -14.18 3.21
CA GLY A 120 14.31 -14.03 4.64
C GLY A 120 13.53 -12.74 4.91
N ALA A 121 13.97 -11.63 4.30
CA ALA A 121 13.31 -10.35 4.46
C ALA A 121 11.88 -10.35 3.86
N LEU A 122 11.69 -11.02 2.71
CA LEU A 122 10.38 -11.20 2.10
C LEU A 122 9.45 -11.97 3.03
N ASN A 123 9.88 -13.11 3.55
CA ASN A 123 9.04 -13.93 4.44
C ASN A 123 8.62 -13.16 5.70
N ASN A 124 9.54 -12.39 6.30
CA ASN A 124 9.23 -11.54 7.46
C ASN A 124 8.22 -10.45 7.11
N TYR A 125 8.38 -9.79 5.95
CA TYR A 125 7.44 -8.78 5.50
C TYR A 125 6.06 -9.36 5.17
N LEU A 126 5.99 -10.53 4.54
CA LEU A 126 4.73 -11.22 4.28
C LEU A 126 4.04 -11.67 5.57
N ALA A 127 4.81 -12.07 6.59
CA ALA A 127 4.27 -12.34 7.92
C ALA A 127 3.70 -11.06 8.58
N ARG A 128 4.35 -9.91 8.38
CA ARG A 128 3.81 -8.61 8.82
C ARG A 128 2.51 -8.26 8.09
N LEU A 129 2.45 -8.42 6.77
CA LEU A 129 1.20 -8.24 6.01
C LEU A 129 0.10 -9.20 6.49
N ALA A 130 0.43 -10.46 6.79
CA ALA A 130 -0.52 -11.41 7.35
C ALA A 130 -1.05 -10.98 8.73
N ALA A 131 -0.21 -10.39 9.58
CA ALA A 131 -0.66 -9.81 10.85
C ALA A 131 -1.54 -8.56 10.63
N ASN A 132 -1.25 -7.74 9.62
CA ASN A 132 -2.09 -6.61 9.24
C ASN A 132 -3.49 -7.07 8.79
N ILE A 133 -3.61 -8.22 8.12
CA ILE A 133 -4.92 -8.81 7.75
C ILE A 133 -5.76 -9.12 8.99
N ASP A 134 -5.17 -9.73 10.03
CA ASP A 134 -5.89 -9.99 11.29
C ASP A 134 -6.34 -8.69 11.94
N LEU A 135 -5.46 -7.69 11.94
CA LEU A 135 -5.76 -6.37 12.49
C LEU A 135 -6.91 -5.70 11.73
N ILE A 136 -6.92 -5.73 10.40
CA ILE A 136 -7.98 -5.15 9.57
C ILE A 136 -9.31 -5.87 9.85
N ALA A 137 -9.29 -7.19 10.00
CA ALA A 137 -10.48 -7.95 10.37
C ALA A 137 -11.05 -7.51 11.72
N GLN A 138 -10.19 -7.20 12.70
CA GLN A 138 -10.60 -6.71 14.01
C GLN A 138 -11.13 -5.27 13.96
N VAL A 139 -10.46 -4.36 13.23
CA VAL A 139 -10.92 -2.98 13.01
C VAL A 139 -12.27 -2.97 12.28
N GLY A 140 -12.47 -3.86 11.31
CA GLY A 140 -13.74 -4.02 10.60
C GLY A 140 -14.93 -4.37 11.50
N VAL A 141 -14.69 -5.07 12.62
CA VAL A 141 -15.73 -5.39 13.62
C VAL A 141 -15.85 -4.28 14.67
N ASN A 142 -14.73 -3.72 15.10
CA ASN A 142 -14.67 -2.64 16.08
C ASN A 142 -13.64 -1.58 15.64
N PRO A 143 -14.09 -0.46 15.04
CA PRO A 143 -13.20 0.60 14.58
C PRO A 143 -12.33 1.22 15.69
N ASN A 144 -12.75 1.11 16.95
CA ASN A 144 -12.00 1.63 18.10
C ASN A 144 -10.99 0.64 18.68
N ALA A 145 -10.89 -0.59 18.15
CA ALA A 145 -10.07 -1.66 18.73
C ALA A 145 -8.60 -1.27 18.93
N TYR A 146 -8.05 -0.43 18.06
CA TYR A 146 -6.63 -0.03 18.08
C TYR A 146 -6.41 1.47 18.29
N ARG A 147 -7.47 2.24 18.61
CA ARG A 147 -7.39 3.70 18.78
C ARG A 147 -6.40 4.14 19.86
N TYR A 148 -6.21 3.34 20.90
CA TYR A 148 -5.30 3.63 22.02
C TYR A 148 -4.13 2.65 22.14
N SER A 149 -3.95 1.79 21.13
CA SER A 149 -2.84 0.84 21.12
C SER A 149 -1.63 1.40 20.40
N THR A 150 -0.47 0.86 20.75
CA THR A 150 0.79 1.16 20.08
C THR A 150 1.06 0.10 19.05
N GLY A 151 1.47 0.53 17.85
CA GLY A 151 1.92 -0.38 16.81
C GLY A 151 3.13 -1.22 17.25
N PRO A 152 3.47 -2.27 16.50
CA PRO A 152 4.57 -3.16 16.88
C PRO A 152 5.87 -2.39 16.97
N LYS A 153 6.59 -2.53 18.08
CA LYS A 153 7.91 -1.92 18.27
C LYS A 153 9.00 -2.93 17.94
N ALA A 154 10.00 -2.48 17.18
CA ALA A 154 11.17 -3.27 16.85
C ALA A 154 12.40 -2.35 16.77
N ASN A 155 13.58 -2.92 17.00
CA ASN A 155 14.81 -2.14 17.19
C ASN A 155 15.47 -1.67 15.86
N CYS A 156 14.69 -1.27 14.85
CA CYS A 156 15.26 -0.67 13.65
C CYS A 156 15.53 0.82 13.85
N ALA A 157 16.67 1.27 13.34
CA ALA A 157 17.05 2.67 13.42
C ALA A 157 15.99 3.56 12.75
N GLY A 158 15.48 4.56 13.49
CA GLY A 158 14.58 5.58 12.95
C GLY A 158 13.17 5.10 12.60
N GLY A 159 12.70 3.98 13.18
CA GLY A 159 11.32 3.51 13.05
C GLY A 159 10.96 2.85 11.72
N GLY A 160 11.93 2.57 10.86
CA GLY A 160 11.66 2.08 9.50
C GLY A 160 12.56 2.74 8.45
N ARG A 161 13.46 3.64 8.86
CA ARG A 161 14.42 4.28 7.97
C ARG A 161 15.40 3.26 7.36
N THR A 162 15.43 3.24 6.04
CA THR A 162 16.34 2.49 5.17
C THR A 162 17.36 3.39 4.48
N TYR A 163 18.57 2.87 4.26
CA TYR A 163 19.59 3.62 3.51
C TYR A 163 19.49 3.40 2.00
N GLN A 164 18.59 2.51 1.57
CA GLN A 164 18.48 2.04 0.18
C GLN A 164 17.12 2.38 -0.46
N PHE A 165 16.43 3.38 0.08
CA PHE A 165 15.13 3.83 -0.42
C PHE A 165 15.16 4.13 -1.92
N GLU A 166 16.10 4.98 -2.36
CA GLU A 166 16.22 5.39 -3.77
C GLU A 166 16.49 4.19 -4.69
N ALA A 167 17.44 3.33 -4.32
CA ALA A 167 17.79 2.16 -5.11
C ALA A 167 16.63 1.15 -5.23
N ALA A 168 15.79 1.01 -4.19
CA ALA A 168 14.62 0.15 -4.25
C ALA A 168 13.55 0.71 -5.22
N TRP A 169 13.36 2.03 -5.25
CA TRP A 169 12.45 2.68 -6.19
C TRP A 169 12.97 2.66 -7.62
N ASP A 170 14.27 2.83 -7.84
CA ASP A 170 14.88 2.65 -9.17
C ASP A 170 14.59 1.25 -9.71
N ILE A 171 14.70 0.22 -8.85
CA ILE A 171 14.34 -1.15 -9.19
C ILE A 171 12.84 -1.28 -9.50
N ALA A 172 11.96 -0.69 -8.68
CA ALA A 172 10.51 -0.74 -8.90
C ALA A 172 10.09 -0.05 -10.22
N ILE A 173 10.65 1.12 -10.51
CA ILE A 173 10.42 1.88 -11.75
C ILE A 173 10.98 1.11 -12.96
N SER A 174 12.16 0.50 -12.83
CA SER A 174 12.74 -0.29 -13.94
C SER A 174 11.95 -1.55 -14.29
N ASN A 175 11.19 -2.10 -13.33
CA ASN A 175 10.38 -3.30 -13.50
C ASN A 175 8.90 -3.01 -13.81
N SER A 176 8.49 -1.74 -13.84
CA SER A 176 7.11 -1.39 -14.15
C SER A 176 6.84 -1.47 -15.65
N ASN A 177 5.58 -1.66 -15.99
CA ASN A 177 5.09 -1.81 -17.35
C ASN A 177 4.38 -0.51 -17.81
N ALA A 178 3.99 -0.45 -19.07
CA ALA A 178 3.34 0.73 -19.64
C ALA A 178 2.01 1.11 -18.95
N TYR A 179 1.36 0.18 -18.24
CA TYR A 179 0.09 0.42 -17.54
C TYR A 179 0.29 1.06 -16.16
N ASN A 180 1.44 0.87 -15.51
CA ASN A 180 1.66 1.33 -14.15
C ASN A 180 2.86 2.25 -13.92
N VAL A 181 3.82 2.33 -14.84
CA VAL A 181 5.09 3.06 -14.62
C VAL A 181 4.90 4.51 -14.15
N GLY A 182 3.94 5.25 -14.70
CA GLY A 182 3.74 6.63 -14.25
C GLY A 182 3.01 6.72 -12.90
N TYR A 183 2.12 5.78 -12.55
CA TYR A 183 1.55 5.68 -11.20
C TYR A 183 2.64 5.36 -10.17
N ILE A 184 3.54 4.41 -10.49
CA ILE A 184 4.67 4.03 -9.64
C ILE A 184 5.66 5.19 -9.48
N ASN A 185 5.86 6.01 -10.52
CA ASN A 185 6.69 7.20 -10.45
C ASN A 185 6.08 8.31 -9.56
N GLU A 186 4.77 8.53 -9.64
CA GLU A 186 4.07 9.44 -8.71
C GLU A 186 4.11 8.91 -7.27
N GLU A 187 3.99 7.59 -7.11
CA GLU A 187 4.07 6.95 -5.81
C GLU A 187 5.45 7.10 -5.18
N TYR A 188 6.52 6.97 -5.98
CA TYR A 188 7.90 7.28 -5.55
C TYR A 188 8.00 8.70 -4.97
N CYS A 189 7.46 9.70 -5.68
CA CYS A 189 7.50 11.09 -5.23
C CYS A 189 6.78 11.29 -3.89
N ALA A 190 5.60 10.70 -3.73
CA ALA A 190 4.85 10.76 -2.48
C ALA A 190 5.55 10.00 -1.34
N ALA A 191 6.01 8.78 -1.62
CA ALA A 191 6.73 7.94 -0.67
C ALA A 191 8.02 8.60 -0.20
N LYS A 192 8.75 9.31 -1.07
CA LYS A 192 9.97 10.05 -0.70
C LYS A 192 9.70 11.15 0.30
N ARG A 193 8.60 11.89 0.14
CA ARG A 193 8.17 12.94 1.07
C ARG A 193 7.76 12.36 2.43
N LEU A 194 7.06 11.24 2.42
CA LEU A 194 6.69 10.50 3.62
C LEU A 194 7.90 9.93 4.36
N TYR A 195 8.81 9.33 3.62
CA TYR A 195 10.02 8.74 4.13
C TYR A 195 10.95 9.79 4.77
N GLY A 196 11.06 10.96 4.16
CA GLY A 196 11.82 12.09 4.71
C GLY A 196 11.17 12.80 5.91
N ALA A 197 9.94 12.46 6.28
CA ALA A 197 9.23 13.12 7.38
C ALA A 197 9.82 12.75 8.75
N LEU A 198 9.69 13.67 9.72
CA LEU A 198 10.11 13.46 11.11
C LEU A 198 9.09 12.64 11.92
N ASN A 199 7.84 12.56 11.48
CA ASN A 199 6.80 11.77 12.11
C ASN A 199 6.97 10.29 11.76
N SER A 200 7.03 9.41 12.77
CA SER A 200 7.19 7.97 12.60
C SER A 200 6.09 7.34 11.74
N ARG A 201 4.82 7.74 11.88
CA ARG A 201 3.72 7.22 11.05
C ARG A 201 3.97 7.47 9.57
N SER A 202 4.36 8.70 9.21
CA SER A 202 4.69 9.02 7.81
C SER A 202 5.89 8.22 7.31
N ASN A 203 6.93 8.07 8.14
CA ASN A 203 8.10 7.26 7.77
C ASN A 203 7.73 5.79 7.54
N ASN A 204 6.94 5.21 8.44
CA ASN A 204 6.47 3.83 8.36
C ASN A 204 5.64 3.60 7.10
N VAL A 205 4.71 4.51 6.79
CA VAL A 205 3.92 4.42 5.55
C VAL A 205 4.84 4.48 4.33
N GLY A 206 5.80 5.40 4.30
CA GLY A 206 6.79 5.45 3.22
C GLY A 206 7.57 4.15 3.06
N ALA A 207 8.03 3.54 4.16
CA ALA A 207 8.73 2.26 4.15
C ALA A 207 7.82 1.11 3.70
N ALA A 208 6.59 1.03 4.21
CA ALA A 208 5.60 0.00 3.89
C ALA A 208 5.21 0.04 2.40
N VAL A 209 4.96 1.23 1.86
CA VAL A 209 4.67 1.42 0.43
C VAL A 209 5.84 0.96 -0.43
N THR A 210 7.06 1.37 -0.07
CA THR A 210 8.29 1.00 -0.80
C THR A 210 8.56 -0.51 -0.75
N ALA A 211 8.27 -1.15 0.39
CA ALA A 211 8.38 -2.60 0.51
C ALA A 211 7.31 -3.33 -0.32
N ALA A 212 6.06 -2.85 -0.28
CA ALA A 212 4.93 -3.45 -0.97
C ALA A 212 5.02 -3.36 -2.49
N VAL A 213 5.58 -2.26 -3.03
CA VAL A 213 5.79 -2.07 -4.48
C VAL A 213 6.92 -2.95 -5.03
N SER A 214 7.76 -3.53 -4.17
CA SER A 214 8.88 -4.36 -4.62
C SER A 214 8.40 -5.58 -5.40
N GLY A 215 9.12 -5.91 -6.48
CA GLY A 215 8.77 -7.02 -7.37
C GLY A 215 8.49 -8.36 -6.65
N PRO A 216 9.31 -8.78 -5.66
CA PRO A 216 9.02 -10.00 -4.90
C PRO A 216 7.70 -9.98 -4.13
N VAL A 217 7.32 -8.83 -3.55
CA VAL A 217 6.05 -8.71 -2.82
C VAL A 217 4.88 -8.65 -3.78
N ALA A 218 4.98 -7.83 -4.83
CA ALA A 218 3.93 -7.75 -5.85
C ALA A 218 3.60 -9.15 -6.42
N LYS A 219 4.62 -9.97 -6.71
CA LYS A 219 4.43 -11.37 -7.15
C LYS A 219 3.79 -12.26 -6.08
N ALA A 220 4.19 -12.14 -4.82
CA ALA A 220 3.57 -12.91 -3.74
C ALA A 220 2.08 -12.54 -3.58
N VAL A 221 1.76 -11.24 -3.64
CA VAL A 221 0.39 -10.75 -3.57
C VAL A 221 -0.40 -11.18 -4.80
N GLU A 222 0.20 -11.18 -6.00
CA GLU A 222 -0.44 -11.65 -7.23
C GLU A 222 -0.87 -13.12 -7.12
N TYR A 223 -0.01 -13.99 -6.58
CA TYR A 223 -0.38 -15.40 -6.32
C TYR A 223 -1.50 -15.57 -5.30
N ALA A 224 -1.69 -14.61 -4.40
CA ALA A 224 -2.72 -14.61 -3.35
C ALA A 224 -3.87 -13.63 -3.65
N LEU A 225 -3.93 -13.08 -4.87
CA LEU A 225 -4.76 -11.91 -5.19
C LEU A 225 -6.25 -12.15 -4.92
N VAL A 226 -6.76 -13.30 -5.35
CA VAL A 226 -8.18 -13.64 -5.19
C VAL A 226 -8.56 -13.72 -3.70
N PRO A 227 -7.92 -14.57 -2.85
CA PRO A 227 -8.18 -14.59 -1.41
C PRO A 227 -8.05 -13.22 -0.71
N LEU A 228 -7.06 -12.41 -1.08
CA LEU A 228 -6.87 -11.09 -0.50
C LEU A 228 -7.98 -10.12 -0.91
N SER A 229 -8.41 -10.18 -2.17
CA SER A 229 -9.52 -9.37 -2.67
C SER A 229 -10.85 -9.76 -2.03
N ASP A 230 -11.11 -11.05 -1.83
CA ASP A 230 -12.32 -11.54 -1.17
C ASP A 230 -12.36 -11.16 0.30
N PHE A 231 -11.20 -11.17 0.97
CA PHE A 231 -11.05 -10.62 2.31
C PHE A 231 -11.45 -9.14 2.37
N LEU A 232 -10.85 -8.29 1.54
CA LEU A 232 -11.17 -6.86 1.54
C LEU A 232 -12.64 -6.59 1.16
N LYS A 233 -13.21 -7.34 0.21
CA LYS A 233 -14.66 -7.28 -0.10
C LYS A 233 -15.52 -7.59 1.12
N THR A 234 -15.15 -8.65 1.86
CA THR A 234 -15.87 -9.06 3.07
C THR A 234 -15.83 -7.96 4.13
N VAL A 235 -14.65 -7.37 4.36
CA VAL A 235 -14.45 -6.27 5.29
C VAL A 235 -15.29 -5.05 4.90
N VAL A 236 -15.23 -4.63 3.63
CA VAL A 236 -15.98 -3.47 3.12
C VAL A 236 -17.50 -3.70 3.18
N SER A 237 -17.97 -4.94 3.09
CA SER A 237 -19.39 -5.27 3.24
C SER A 237 -19.90 -5.21 4.69
N GLY A 238 -19.02 -5.02 5.67
CA GLY A 238 -19.36 -5.07 7.10
C GLY A 238 -19.63 -6.48 7.63
N ALA A 239 -19.31 -7.52 6.85
CA ALA A 239 -19.44 -8.91 7.26
C ALA A 239 -18.28 -9.34 8.16
N ASN A 240 -18.46 -10.41 8.95
CA ASN A 240 -17.38 -10.98 9.75
C ASN A 240 -16.30 -11.57 8.83
N ALA A 241 -15.17 -10.87 8.73
CA ALA A 241 -14.08 -11.25 7.85
C ALA A 241 -13.13 -12.32 8.41
N GLY A 242 -13.42 -12.94 9.56
CA GLY A 242 -12.50 -13.86 10.23
C GLY A 242 -12.08 -15.08 9.38
N SER A 243 -13.03 -15.72 8.69
CA SER A 243 -12.73 -16.85 7.80
C SER A 243 -12.00 -16.41 6.52
N ALA A 244 -12.41 -15.28 5.93
CA ALA A 244 -11.76 -14.70 4.76
C ALA A 244 -10.32 -14.23 5.07
N ALA A 245 -10.10 -13.67 6.27
CA ALA A 245 -8.79 -13.27 6.78
C ALA A 245 -7.87 -14.49 6.92
N ALA A 246 -8.35 -15.58 7.52
CA ALA A 246 -7.56 -16.81 7.65
C ALA A 246 -7.16 -17.40 6.27
N ALA A 247 -8.10 -17.40 5.30
CA ALA A 247 -7.82 -17.85 3.94
C ALA A 247 -6.79 -16.95 3.25
N ALA A 248 -6.95 -15.63 3.33
CA ALA A 248 -6.06 -14.65 2.73
C ALA A 248 -4.64 -14.74 3.29
N LYS A 249 -4.49 -14.89 4.62
CA LYS A 249 -3.19 -15.08 5.28
C LYS A 249 -2.50 -16.35 4.81
N ASN A 250 -3.20 -17.48 4.82
CA ASN A 250 -2.63 -18.75 4.40
C ASN A 250 -2.16 -18.69 2.93
N ALA A 251 -2.97 -18.07 2.06
CA ALA A 251 -2.61 -17.86 0.66
C ALA A 251 -1.35 -16.99 0.52
N LEU A 252 -1.27 -15.88 1.27
CA LEU A 252 -0.13 -14.96 1.22
C LEU A 252 1.19 -15.61 1.69
N ILE A 253 1.15 -16.35 2.80
CA ILE A 253 2.33 -17.04 3.32
C ILE A 253 2.79 -18.15 2.36
N GLN A 254 1.86 -18.93 1.81
CA GLN A 254 2.18 -19.95 0.80
C GLN A 254 2.74 -19.33 -0.48
N ALA A 255 2.20 -18.18 -0.90
CA ALA A 255 2.68 -17.45 -2.07
C ALA A 255 4.14 -17.01 -1.92
N GLY A 256 4.59 -16.62 -0.73
CA GLY A 256 5.99 -16.28 -0.46
C GLY A 256 6.98 -17.41 -0.80
N GLY A 257 6.58 -18.67 -0.60
CA GLY A 257 7.36 -19.85 -1.00
C GLY A 257 7.49 -20.03 -2.51
N ARG A 258 6.55 -19.48 -3.29
CA ARG A 258 6.47 -19.63 -4.76
C ARG A 258 7.21 -18.53 -5.52
N VAL A 259 7.55 -17.42 -4.87
CA VAL A 259 8.27 -16.31 -5.51
C VAL A 259 9.68 -16.77 -5.92
N GLN A 260 10.03 -16.50 -7.18
CA GLN A 260 11.40 -16.64 -7.69
C GLN A 260 12.13 -15.29 -7.50
N LEU A 261 13.33 -15.34 -6.90
CA LEU A 261 14.13 -14.19 -6.48
C LEU A 261 15.41 -14.07 -7.30
#